data_AF-A0A0G0GEE9-F1
#
_entry.id   AF-A0A0G0GEE9-F1
#
_cell.length_a   1.000
_cell.length_b   1.000
_cell.length_c   1.000
_cell.angle_alpha   90.00
_cell.angle_beta   90.00
_cell.angle_gamma   90.00
#
_symmetry.space_group_name_H-M   'P 1'
#
loop_
_entity.id
_entity.type
_entity.pdbx_description
1 polymer ?
#
loop_
_entity_poly.entity_id
_entity_poly.type
_entity_poly.pdbx_seq_one_letter_code
_entity_poly.pdbx_strand_id
1 'polypeptide(L)'
;MSRLLEGDVGSGKTAVAATASYVAVKQRPNGQNFGNLQVAYMAPTEILATQHFESFIEYFSAKDGSASGEKLPINIGLITGSGCRKFPAKTIGPANGASWTTISRVQLLKWIANGEIPILIGTHALIQKTVKFKNLALVVIDEQHRFGTLPSPAHSRLPFMAT
;
A
#
# COMPACT_ATOMS: atom_id res chain seq x y z
N MET A 1 13.71 -9.86 -5.52
CA MET A 1 14.13 -10.39 -4.21
C MET A 1 12.88 -10.81 -3.45
N SER A 2 12.81 -12.05 -2.97
CA SER A 2 11.78 -12.51 -2.03
C SER A 2 12.40 -12.58 -0.63
N ARG A 3 11.73 -12.01 0.37
CA ARG A 3 12.14 -12.05 1.77
C ARG A 3 10.93 -12.32 2.62
N LEU A 4 11.09 -13.14 3.64
CA LEU A 4 10.08 -13.41 4.65
C LEU A 4 10.52 -12.75 5.95
N LEU A 5 9.63 -11.97 6.57
CA LEU A 5 9.84 -11.34 7.86
C LEU A 5 8.92 -12.02 8.88
N GLU A 6 9.49 -12.90 9.70
CA GLU A 6 8.77 -13.58 10.78
C GLU A 6 9.08 -12.91 12.12
N GLY A 7 8.10 -12.92 13.00
CA GLY A 7 8.20 -12.35 14.35
C GLY A 7 6.87 -12.45 15.07
N ASP A 8 6.90 -12.38 16.40
CA ASP A 8 5.70 -12.48 17.23
C ASP A 8 4.72 -11.31 17.01
N VAL A 9 3.48 -11.43 17.47
CA VAL A 9 2.50 -10.33 17.47
C VAL A 9 3.07 -9.17 18.29
N GLY A 10 3.02 -7.96 17.74
CA GLY A 10 3.59 -6.78 18.42
C GLY A 10 5.10 -6.55 18.22
N SER A 11 5.82 -7.44 17.52
CA SER A 11 7.27 -7.27 17.22
C SER A 11 7.62 -6.13 16.24
N GLY A 12 6.65 -5.33 15.80
CA GLY A 12 6.90 -4.17 14.93
C GLY A 12 7.06 -4.48 13.43
N LYS A 13 6.66 -5.66 12.95
CA LYS A 13 6.72 -6.04 11.52
C LYS A 13 6.10 -4.98 10.59
N THR A 14 4.97 -4.41 11.00
CA THR A 14 4.28 -3.36 10.24
C THR A 14 5.14 -2.10 10.08
N ALA A 15 5.91 -1.71 11.10
CA ALA A 15 6.79 -0.54 11.03
C ALA A 15 7.97 -0.78 10.07
N VAL A 16 8.52 -2.00 10.05
CA VAL A 16 9.54 -2.40 9.08
C VAL A 16 8.98 -2.33 7.65
N ALA A 17 7.77 -2.86 7.43
CA ALA A 17 7.10 -2.79 6.15
C ALA A 17 6.79 -1.35 5.70
N ALA A 18 6.34 -0.49 6.63
CA ALA A 18 6.10 0.93 6.37
C ALA A 18 7.40 1.66 5.98
N THR A 19 8.50 1.38 6.68
CA THR A 19 9.83 1.97 6.39
C THR A 19 10.35 1.52 5.03
N ALA A 20 10.24 0.21 4.71
CA ALA A 20 10.62 -0.30 3.40
C ALA A 20 9.77 0.33 2.28
N SER A 21 8.47 0.51 2.54
CA SER A 21 7.56 1.17 1.61
C SER A 21 7.96 2.63 1.39
N TYR A 22 8.30 3.36 2.44
CA TYR A 22 8.78 4.74 2.36
C TYR A 22 10.04 4.87 1.50
N VAL A 23 11.04 4.01 1.76
CA VAL A 23 12.29 3.99 1.01
C VAL A 23 12.03 3.68 -0.46
N ALA A 24 11.15 2.71 -0.76
CA ALA A 24 10.78 2.38 -2.14
C ALA A 24 10.12 3.57 -2.84
N VAL A 25 9.13 4.20 -2.23
CA VAL A 25 8.41 5.34 -2.81
C VAL A 25 9.30 6.56 -3.03
N LYS A 26 10.32 6.75 -2.20
CA LYS A 26 11.29 7.84 -2.35
C LYS A 26 12.28 7.64 -3.50
N GLN A 27 12.38 6.43 -4.03
CA GLN A 27 13.23 6.15 -5.18
C GLN A 27 12.51 6.45 -6.49
N ARG A 28 13.30 6.80 -7.50
CA ARG A 28 12.82 7.05 -8.86
C ARG A 28 12.92 5.77 -9.70
N PRO A 29 11.99 5.56 -10.66
CA PRO A 29 12.11 4.47 -11.62
C PRO A 29 13.38 4.60 -12.46
N ASN A 30 14.05 3.48 -12.72
CA ASN A 30 15.26 3.48 -13.54
C ASN A 30 14.93 3.93 -14.98
N GLY A 31 15.66 4.92 -15.49
CA GLY A 31 15.41 5.52 -16.82
C GLY A 31 14.26 6.55 -16.88
N GLN A 32 13.67 6.96 -15.75
CA GLN A 32 12.68 8.04 -15.69
C GLN A 32 13.08 9.10 -14.66
N ASN A 33 13.12 10.37 -15.06
CA ASN A 33 13.44 11.49 -14.17
C ASN A 33 12.23 11.97 -13.34
N PHE A 34 11.05 11.38 -13.55
CA PHE A 34 9.80 11.79 -12.90
C PHE A 34 8.98 10.57 -12.43
N GLY A 35 8.19 10.78 -11.37
CA GLY A 35 7.36 9.74 -10.76
C GLY A 35 8.09 8.95 -9.66
N ASN A 36 7.28 8.25 -8.87
CA ASN A 36 7.73 7.44 -7.75
C ASN A 36 7.53 5.95 -8.07
N LEU A 37 8.32 5.10 -7.45
CA LEU A 37 8.01 3.68 -7.40
C LEU A 37 6.75 3.44 -6.56
N GLN A 38 6.03 2.38 -6.90
CA GLN A 38 4.78 2.01 -6.26
C GLN A 38 4.95 0.77 -5.38
N VAL A 39 4.16 0.73 -4.32
CA VAL A 39 4.12 -0.32 -3.32
C VAL A 39 2.71 -0.86 -3.20
N ALA A 40 2.58 -2.18 -3.25
CA ALA A 40 1.33 -2.88 -2.95
C ALA A 40 1.44 -3.54 -1.58
N TYR A 41 0.50 -3.25 -0.68
CA TYR A 41 0.40 -3.88 0.64
C TYR A 41 -0.89 -4.69 0.72
N MET A 42 -0.77 -5.99 0.96
CA MET A 42 -1.89 -6.91 0.95
C MET A 42 -2.17 -7.47 2.33
N ALA A 43 -3.41 -7.34 2.76
CA ALA A 43 -3.92 -7.90 4.00
C ALA A 43 -5.01 -8.96 3.72
N PRO A 44 -5.20 -9.98 4.57
CA PRO A 44 -6.13 -11.07 4.29
C PRO A 44 -7.59 -10.66 4.44
N THR A 45 -7.89 -9.64 5.25
CA THR A 45 -9.26 -9.19 5.55
C THR A 45 -9.41 -7.68 5.37
N GLU A 46 -10.65 -7.24 5.13
CA GLU A 46 -10.95 -5.81 4.98
C GLU A 46 -10.66 -5.01 6.26
N ILE A 47 -10.87 -5.64 7.42
CA ILE A 47 -10.60 -5.05 8.73
C ILE A 47 -9.10 -4.77 8.85
N LEU A 48 -8.25 -5.78 8.58
CA LEU A 48 -6.80 -5.60 8.62
C LEU A 48 -6.31 -4.59 7.57
N ALA A 49 -6.87 -4.61 6.36
CA ALA A 49 -6.53 -3.63 5.32
C ALA A 49 -6.84 -2.19 5.78
N THR A 50 -7.97 -1.99 6.46
CA THR A 50 -8.37 -0.68 6.99
C THR A 50 -7.48 -0.24 8.15
N GLN A 51 -7.16 -1.16 9.08
CA GLN A 51 -6.24 -0.88 10.19
C GLN A 51 -4.84 -0.51 9.70
N HIS A 52 -4.31 -1.23 8.70
CA HIS A 52 -3.03 -0.89 8.08
C HIS A 52 -3.08 0.45 7.36
N PHE A 53 -4.19 0.77 6.71
CA PHE A 53 -4.37 2.09 6.08
C PHE A 53 -4.33 3.23 7.11
N GLU A 54 -5.03 3.09 8.23
CA GLU A 54 -5.01 4.06 9.32
C GLU A 54 -3.61 4.16 9.95
N SER A 55 -2.98 3.02 10.25
CA SER A 55 -1.61 2.97 10.80
C SER A 55 -0.60 3.63 9.86
N PHE A 56 -0.67 3.36 8.55
CA PHE A 56 0.21 4.00 7.56
C PHE A 56 -0.02 5.51 7.52
N ILE A 57 -1.28 5.97 7.56
CA ILE A 57 -1.57 7.40 7.65
C ILE A 57 -0.93 8.00 8.89
N GLU A 58 -1.02 7.35 10.05
CA GLU A 58 -0.37 7.81 11.28
C GLU A 58 1.14 7.85 11.14
N TYR A 59 1.78 6.80 10.62
CA TYR A 59 3.24 6.78 10.41
C TYR A 59 3.73 7.90 9.47
N PHE A 60 2.95 8.24 8.44
CA PHE A 60 3.31 9.30 7.49
C PHE A 60 2.78 10.69 7.87
N SER A 61 1.86 10.79 8.83
CA SER A 61 1.33 12.05 9.37
C SER A 61 2.02 12.47 10.66
N ALA A 62 2.62 11.51 11.38
CA ALA A 62 3.39 11.76 12.59
C ALA A 62 4.45 12.80 12.29
N LYS A 63 4.38 13.92 13.02
CA LYS A 63 5.38 14.98 13.00
C LYS A 63 6.70 14.38 13.42
N ASP A 64 7.54 14.05 12.45
CA ASP A 64 8.90 13.65 12.74
C ASP A 64 9.62 14.86 13.35
N GLY A 65 10.20 14.69 14.54
CA GLY A 65 11.18 15.62 15.13
C GLY A 65 12.52 15.63 14.36
N SER A 66 12.52 15.16 13.11
CA SER A 66 13.65 15.19 12.22
C SER A 66 13.87 16.61 11.69
N ALA A 67 15.12 17.07 11.75
CA ALA A 67 15.60 18.39 11.32
C ALA A 67 15.33 18.73 9.84
N SER A 68 14.71 17.84 9.08
CA SER A 68 14.39 18.00 7.67
C SER A 68 12.92 18.26 7.36
N GLY A 69 12.09 18.73 8.32
CA GLY A 69 10.92 19.61 8.16
C GLY A 69 9.87 19.38 7.03
N GLU A 70 9.96 18.31 6.24
CA GLU A 70 9.11 18.08 5.08
C GLU A 70 7.92 17.24 5.51
N LYS A 71 6.77 17.91 5.63
CA LYS A 71 5.46 17.31 5.62
C LYS A 71 5.28 16.66 4.24
N LEU A 72 5.55 15.37 4.11
CA LEU A 72 5.48 14.69 2.81
C LEU A 72 4.09 14.08 2.64
N PRO A 73 3.19 14.71 1.84
CA PRO A 73 1.89 14.13 1.54
C PRO A 73 2.07 12.96 0.57
N ILE A 74 2.45 11.79 1.07
CA ILE A 74 2.45 10.56 0.29
C ILE A 74 0.99 10.18 0.06
N ASN A 75 0.58 10.02 -1.20
CA ASN A 75 -0.76 9.55 -1.51
C ASN A 75 -0.88 8.06 -1.17
N ILE A 76 -1.85 7.69 -0.36
CA ILE A 76 -2.12 6.30 0.03
C ILE A 76 -3.52 5.96 -0.41
N GLY A 77 -3.67 4.87 -1.15
CA GLY A 77 -4.96 4.31 -1.54
C GLY A 77 -5.32 3.10 -0.68
N LEU A 78 -6.60 2.92 -0.40
CA LEU A 78 -7.17 1.68 0.13
C LEU A 78 -8.16 1.12 -0.89
N ILE A 79 -8.06 -0.17 -1.19
CA ILE A 79 -9.02 -0.92 -2.01
C ILE A 79 -9.47 -2.19 -1.29
N THR A 80 -10.76 -2.27 -1.01
CA THR A 80 -11.42 -3.44 -0.40
C THR A 80 -12.61 -3.87 -1.26
N GLY A 81 -13.35 -4.91 -0.84
CA GLY A 81 -14.63 -5.26 -1.45
C GLY A 81 -15.73 -4.28 -1.08
N SER A 82 -15.71 -3.76 0.15
CA SER A 82 -16.69 -2.77 0.65
C SER A 82 -16.48 -1.34 0.16
N GLY A 83 -15.27 -0.95 -0.28
CA GLY A 83 -15.06 0.40 -0.82
C GLY A 83 -13.61 0.77 -1.15
N CYS A 84 -13.44 2.02 -1.55
CA CYS A 84 -12.15 2.62 -1.89
C CYS A 84 -11.96 3.93 -1.13
N ARG A 85 -10.76 4.13 -0.55
CA ARG A 85 -10.41 5.37 0.17
C ARG A 85 -9.07 5.91 -0.35
N LYS A 86 -8.85 7.20 -0.20
CA LYS A 86 -7.58 7.87 -0.51
C LYS A 86 -7.20 8.86 0.58
N PHE A 87 -5.92 8.88 0.89
CA PHE A 87 -5.22 9.89 1.68
C PHE A 87 -4.17 10.59 0.80
N PRO A 88 -3.87 11.88 1.00
CA PRO A 88 -4.61 12.84 1.82
C PRO A 88 -5.86 13.36 1.10
N ALA A 89 -6.87 13.74 1.87
CA ALA A 89 -8.07 14.42 1.42
C ALA A 89 -7.85 15.94 1.39
N LYS A 90 -8.47 16.61 0.40
CA LYS A 90 -8.49 18.08 0.30
C LYS A 90 -9.35 18.74 1.39
N THR A 91 -10.21 17.96 2.05
CA THR A 91 -11.14 18.39 3.09
C THR A 91 -10.83 17.61 4.37
N ILE A 92 -10.99 18.24 5.53
CA ILE A 92 -10.83 17.57 6.84
C ILE A 92 -11.83 16.41 6.91
N GLY A 93 -11.32 15.19 7.11
CA GLY A 93 -12.14 13.98 7.21
C GLY A 93 -12.99 13.95 8.48
N PRO A 94 -13.94 13.00 8.60
CA PRO A 94 -14.79 12.89 9.77
C PRO A 94 -13.98 12.42 10.98
N ALA A 95 -13.89 13.30 11.99
CA ALA A 95 -13.39 13.08 13.36
C ALA A 95 -11.95 12.50 13.50
N ASN A 96 -11.11 13.20 14.29
CA ASN A 96 -9.77 12.78 14.75
C ASN A 96 -8.56 13.04 13.82
N GLY A 97 -8.63 14.00 12.89
CA GLY A 97 -7.43 14.52 12.23
C GLY A 97 -6.80 13.63 11.14
N ALA A 98 -7.37 12.45 10.88
CA ALA A 98 -7.03 11.63 9.72
C ALA A 98 -7.82 12.11 8.48
N SER A 99 -7.16 12.88 7.60
CA SER A 99 -7.78 13.42 6.38
C SER A 99 -7.79 12.40 5.24
N TRP A 100 -8.64 11.37 5.29
CA TRP A 100 -8.90 10.50 4.14
C TRP A 100 -10.32 10.69 3.60
N THR A 101 -10.53 10.39 2.31
CA THR A 101 -11.84 10.48 1.65
C THR A 101 -12.19 9.19 0.92
N THR A 102 -13.48 8.87 0.86
CA THR A 102 -14.00 7.80 0.01
C THR A 102 -13.96 8.25 -1.45
N ILE A 103 -13.59 7.34 -2.36
CA ILE A 103 -13.51 7.59 -3.80
C ILE A 103 -14.11 6.43 -4.58
N SER A 104 -14.47 6.67 -5.84
CA SER A 104 -14.92 5.59 -6.72
C SER A 104 -13.76 4.66 -7.09
N ARG A 105 -14.05 3.36 -7.24
CA ARG A 105 -13.06 2.36 -7.67
C ARG A 105 -12.44 2.70 -9.02
N VAL A 106 -13.25 3.18 -9.97
CA VAL A 106 -12.79 3.57 -11.31
C VAL A 106 -11.76 4.70 -11.25
N GLN A 107 -12.00 5.70 -10.40
CA GLN A 107 -11.09 6.81 -10.22
C GLN A 107 -9.80 6.39 -9.52
N LEU A 108 -9.88 5.55 -8.48
CA LEU A 108 -8.71 4.98 -7.81
C LEU A 108 -7.81 4.24 -8.79
N LEU A 109 -8.40 3.37 -9.63
CA LEU A 109 -7.67 2.58 -10.63
C LEU A 109 -6.95 3.45 -11.66
N LYS A 110 -7.59 4.54 -12.13
CA LYS A 110 -6.94 5.51 -13.03
C LYS A 110 -5.70 6.14 -12.38
N TRP A 111 -5.81 6.55 -11.12
CA TRP A 111 -4.69 7.15 -10.39
C TRP A 111 -3.54 6.17 -10.14
N ILE A 112 -3.84 4.91 -9.84
CA ILE A 112 -2.83 3.86 -9.69
C ILE A 112 -2.11 3.62 -11.02
N ALA A 113 -2.86 3.52 -12.13
CA ALA A 113 -2.31 3.30 -13.47
C ALA A 113 -1.46 4.48 -13.96
N ASN A 114 -1.78 5.70 -13.54
CA ASN A 114 -0.98 6.90 -13.82
C ASN A 114 0.30 7.00 -12.96
N GLY A 115 0.37 6.27 -11.84
CA GLY A 115 1.45 6.39 -10.86
C GLY A 115 1.24 7.51 -9.84
N GLU A 116 0.02 8.05 -9.71
CA GLU A 116 -0.30 9.14 -8.76
C GLU A 116 -0.43 8.64 -7.31
N ILE A 117 -0.72 7.35 -7.15
CA ILE A 117 -0.82 6.68 -5.85
C ILE A 117 0.39 5.76 -5.69
N PRO A 118 1.40 6.19 -4.93
CA PRO A 118 2.59 5.39 -4.67
C PRO A 118 2.34 4.22 -3.73
N ILE A 119 1.44 4.33 -2.75
CA ILE A 119 1.15 3.22 -1.83
C ILE A 119 -0.30 2.80 -1.99
N LEU A 120 -0.53 1.52 -2.28
CA LEU A 120 -1.86 0.94 -2.35
C LEU A 120 -1.99 -0.22 -1.37
N ILE A 121 -2.89 -0.06 -0.41
CA ILE A 121 -3.24 -1.08 0.59
C ILE A 121 -4.55 -1.73 0.17
N GLY A 122 -4.69 -3.04 0.36
CA GLY A 122 -5.93 -3.71 0.02
C GLY A 122 -5.97 -5.19 0.38
N THR A 123 -7.11 -5.80 0.09
CA THR A 123 -7.28 -7.25 0.24
C THR A 123 -6.85 -7.99 -1.02
N HIS A 124 -7.26 -9.25 -1.18
CA HIS A 124 -7.17 -10.00 -2.44
C HIS A 124 -7.72 -9.24 -3.67
N ALA A 125 -8.53 -8.19 -3.47
CA ALA A 125 -8.92 -7.25 -4.52
C ALA A 125 -7.73 -6.67 -5.31
N LEU A 126 -6.53 -6.60 -4.70
CA LEU A 126 -5.28 -6.18 -5.34
C LEU A 126 -4.78 -7.13 -6.44
N ILE A 127 -5.06 -8.44 -6.30
CA ILE A 127 -4.60 -9.48 -7.25
C ILE A 127 -5.55 -9.60 -8.45
N GLN A 128 -6.70 -8.95 -8.42
CA GLN A 128 -7.64 -8.98 -9.54
C GLN A 128 -7.03 -8.31 -10.78
N LYS A 129 -7.32 -8.85 -11.97
CA LYS A 129 -6.80 -8.37 -13.29
C LYS A 129 -7.02 -6.87 -13.56
N THR A 130 -7.86 -6.23 -12.77
CA THR A 130 -8.26 -4.83 -12.92
C THR A 130 -7.21 -3.85 -12.39
N VAL A 131 -6.38 -4.23 -11.42
CA VAL A 131 -5.37 -3.32 -10.83
C VAL A 131 -4.10 -3.36 -11.68
N LYS A 132 -3.75 -2.23 -12.29
CA LYS A 132 -2.51 -2.07 -13.07
C LYS A 132 -1.66 -0.98 -12.45
N PHE A 133 -0.48 -1.35 -11.98
CA PHE A 133 0.54 -0.41 -11.51
C PHE A 133 1.40 0.06 -12.68
N LYS A 134 1.86 1.31 -12.62
CA LYS A 134 2.82 1.88 -13.56
C LYS A 134 4.24 1.39 -13.28
N ASN A 135 4.67 1.49 -12.01
CA ASN A 135 6.05 1.22 -11.58
C ASN A 135 6.06 0.45 -10.25
N LEU A 136 5.50 -0.77 -10.20
CA LEU A 136 5.49 -1.58 -8.99
C LEU A 136 6.92 -2.05 -8.62
N ALA A 137 7.38 -1.72 -7.42
CA ALA A 137 8.73 -2.05 -6.95
C ALA A 137 8.74 -2.92 -5.70
N LEU A 138 7.74 -2.79 -4.83
CA LEU A 138 7.64 -3.56 -3.60
C LEU A 138 6.23 -4.11 -3.44
N VAL A 139 6.15 -5.38 -3.03
CA VAL A 139 4.91 -6.02 -2.62
C VAL A 139 5.13 -6.54 -1.21
N VAL A 140 4.25 -6.13 -0.29
CA VAL A 140 4.19 -6.63 1.08
C VAL A 140 2.94 -7.46 1.21
N ILE A 141 3.07 -8.67 1.72
CA ILE A 141 1.95 -9.57 2.02
C ILE A 141 1.99 -9.80 3.53
N ASP A 142 0.95 -9.36 4.23
CA ASP A 142 0.80 -9.57 5.66
C ASP A 142 -0.02 -10.83 5.93
N GLU A 143 0.26 -11.51 7.04
CA GLU A 143 -0.41 -12.76 7.45
C GLU A 143 -0.55 -13.78 6.30
N GLN A 144 0.53 -14.02 5.54
CA GLN A 144 0.50 -14.89 4.35
C GLN A 144 -0.11 -16.28 4.60
N HIS A 145 0.02 -16.82 5.82
CA HIS A 145 -0.53 -18.13 6.20
C HIS A 145 -2.06 -18.16 6.20
N ARG A 146 -2.72 -17.00 6.30
CA ARG A 146 -4.18 -16.85 6.21
C ARG A 146 -4.69 -16.94 4.77
N PHE A 147 -3.80 -16.76 3.80
CA PHE A 147 -4.03 -16.99 2.38
C PHE A 147 -3.85 -18.50 2.15
N GLY A 148 -4.85 -19.30 2.52
CA GLY A 148 -4.76 -20.76 2.47
C GLY A 148 -4.23 -21.31 1.13
N THR A 149 -3.66 -22.52 1.15
CA THR A 149 -3.27 -23.26 -0.06
C THR A 149 -4.51 -23.60 -0.89
N LEU A 150 -4.98 -22.67 -1.73
CA LEU A 150 -6.14 -22.91 -2.59
C LEU A 150 -5.71 -23.47 -3.95
N PRO A 151 -6.27 -24.61 -4.40
CA PRO A 151 -6.04 -25.15 -5.72
C PRO A 151 -6.81 -24.31 -6.76
N SER A 152 -6.15 -23.30 -7.33
CA SER A 152 -6.60 -22.71 -8.60
C SER A 152 -5.49 -21.86 -9.24
N PRO A 153 -5.32 -21.91 -10.58
CA PRO A 153 -4.15 -21.41 -11.31
C PRO A 153 -4.09 -19.88 -11.46
N ALA A 154 -4.64 -19.13 -10.50
CA ALA A 154 -4.60 -17.67 -10.49
C ALA A 154 -3.33 -17.10 -9.84
N HIS A 155 -2.62 -17.90 -9.01
CA HIS A 155 -1.37 -17.49 -8.37
C HIS A 155 -0.14 -17.60 -9.30
N SER A 156 -0.24 -18.33 -10.42
CA SER A 156 0.84 -18.49 -11.40
C SER A 156 1.05 -17.28 -12.34
N ARG A 157 0.37 -16.15 -12.08
CA ARG A 157 0.53 -14.90 -12.84
C ARG A 157 1.11 -13.74 -12.03
N LEU A 158 1.68 -14.03 -10.86
CA LEU A 158 2.70 -13.17 -10.28
C LEU A 158 4.04 -13.58 -10.92
N PRO A 159 4.88 -12.67 -11.43
CA PRO A 159 6.22 -12.99 -11.97
C PRO A 159 7.22 -13.29 -10.83
N PHE A 160 6.75 -13.98 -9.80
CA PHE A 160 7.48 -14.30 -8.59
C PHE A 160 7.19 -15.76 -8.27
N MET A 161 7.81 -16.65 -9.04
CA MET A 161 8.30 -17.97 -8.62
C MET A 161 8.88 -18.70 -9.82
N ALA A 162 10.11 -19.21 -9.65
CA ALA A 162 10.94 -19.99 -10.57
C ALA A 162 11.95 -19.19 -11.43
N THR A 163 13.04 -18.77 -10.80
CA THR A 163 14.38 -19.24 -11.17
C THR A 163 15.25 -19.28 -9.93
#